data_AF-A0A256J7C3-F1
#
_entry.id   AF-A0A256J7C3-F1
#
_cell.length_a   1.000
_cell.length_b   1.000
_cell.length_c   1.000
_cell.angle_alpha   90.00
_cell.angle_beta   90.00
_cell.angle_gamma   90.00
#
_symmetry.space_group_name_H-M   'P 1'
#
loop_
_entity.id
_entity.type
_entity.pdbx_description
1 polymer ?
#
loop_
_entity_poly.entity_id
_entity_poly.type
_entity_poly.pdbx_seq_one_letter_code
_entity_poly.pdbx_strand_id
1 'polypeptide(L)'
;MASKQPVHGGSAQTKEFDIDLLAAGVHWAGDPESAEAVVSVDANATLRVEISAPDRADWQLDVRALGGSFEILRGFRDGAVVHEEDIADWVKRVAD
;
A
#
# COMPACT_ATOMS: atom_id res chain seq x y z
N MET A 1 -20.32 4.09 -6.38
CA MET A 1 -18.86 4.25 -6.28
C MET A 1 -18.59 5.73 -6.06
N ALA A 2 -18.38 6.14 -4.81
CA ALA A 2 -17.97 7.51 -4.51
C ALA A 2 -16.45 7.56 -4.65
N SER A 3 -15.94 8.33 -5.60
CA SER A 3 -14.52 8.67 -5.67
C SER A 3 -14.13 9.33 -4.35
N LYS A 4 -13.28 8.65 -3.56
CA LYS A 4 -12.68 9.24 -2.36
C LYS A 4 -11.87 10.43 -2.86
N GLN A 5 -12.20 11.63 -2.38
CA GLN A 5 -11.39 12.81 -2.70
C GLN A 5 -9.96 12.58 -2.19
N PRO A 6 -8.91 12.99 -2.94
CA PRO A 6 -7.54 12.92 -2.46
C PRO A 6 -7.44 13.65 -1.11
N VAL A 7 -7.08 12.91 -0.06
CA VAL A 7 -7.08 13.39 1.34
C VAL A 7 -5.94 14.38 1.63
N HIS A 8 -4.97 14.54 0.72
CA HIS A 8 -3.77 15.32 1.00
C HIS A 8 -3.76 16.67 0.26
N GLY A 9 -4.26 17.69 0.95
CA GLY A 9 -4.09 19.08 0.58
C GLY A 9 -2.63 19.54 0.74
N GLY A 10 -2.05 20.02 -0.36
CA GLY A 10 -0.84 20.83 -0.39
C GLY A 10 0.48 20.04 -0.42
N SER A 11 1.09 19.96 -1.60
CA SER A 11 2.46 19.49 -1.92
C SER A 11 2.73 17.99 -2.05
N ALA A 12 1.87 17.08 -1.61
CA ALA A 12 2.06 15.65 -1.86
C ALA A 12 1.83 15.33 -3.36
N GLN A 13 2.72 14.53 -3.94
CA GLN A 13 2.52 13.95 -5.27
C GLN A 13 1.94 12.55 -5.09
N THR A 14 0.81 12.26 -5.71
CA THR A 14 0.08 10.99 -5.53
C THR A 14 -0.18 10.30 -6.86
N LYS A 15 -0.13 8.98 -6.87
CA LYS A 15 -0.52 8.13 -7.98
C LYS A 15 -1.29 6.91 -7.47
N GLU A 16 -2.42 6.63 -8.11
CA GLU A 16 -3.36 5.57 -7.72
C GLU A 16 -3.30 4.43 -8.74
N PHE A 17 -3.48 3.20 -8.28
CA PHE A 17 -3.38 1.97 -9.06
C PHE A 17 -4.42 0.95 -8.59
N ASP A 18 -5.16 0.39 -9.54
CA ASP A 18 -5.95 -0.81 -9.30
C ASP A 18 -5.11 -2.05 -9.65
N ILE A 19 -5.07 -3.03 -8.76
CA ILE A 19 -4.29 -4.24 -8.90
C ILE A 19 -5.21 -5.44 -8.83
N ASP A 20 -5.31 -6.17 -9.94
CA ASP A 20 -5.85 -7.53 -9.96
C ASP A 20 -4.71 -8.49 -9.58
N LEU A 21 -4.79 -9.08 -8.38
CA LEU A 21 -3.71 -9.89 -7.81
C LEU A 21 -3.60 -11.24 -8.53
N LEU A 22 -4.70 -11.76 -9.05
CA LEU A 22 -4.74 -12.97 -9.87
C LEU A 22 -4.04 -12.72 -11.21
N ALA A 23 -4.40 -11.64 -11.90
CA ALA A 23 -3.82 -11.28 -13.19
C ALA A 23 -2.34 -10.90 -13.07
N ALA A 24 -1.94 -10.27 -11.96
CA ALA A 24 -0.56 -9.95 -11.65
C ALA A 24 0.27 -11.18 -11.20
N GLY A 25 -0.38 -12.34 -10.97
CA GLY A 25 0.30 -13.57 -10.57
C GLY A 25 0.85 -13.56 -9.14
N VAL A 26 0.34 -12.66 -8.28
CA VAL A 26 0.77 -12.47 -6.88
C VAL A 26 -0.30 -12.87 -5.86
N HIS A 27 -1.28 -13.68 -6.29
CA HIS A 27 -2.36 -14.20 -5.46
C HIS A 27 -2.12 -15.65 -5.00
N TRP A 28 -2.35 -15.91 -3.72
CA TRP A 28 -2.39 -17.24 -3.09
C TRP A 28 -3.68 -17.46 -2.31
N ALA A 29 -3.93 -18.72 -1.93
CA ALA A 29 -5.09 -19.08 -1.12
C ALA A 29 -5.16 -18.26 0.18
N GLY A 30 -6.24 -17.49 0.33
CA GLY A 30 -6.46 -16.61 1.48
C GLY A 30 -6.17 -15.13 1.21
N ASP A 31 -5.56 -14.78 0.08
CA ASP A 31 -5.36 -13.41 -0.36
C ASP A 31 -6.66 -12.80 -0.89
N PRO A 32 -6.79 -11.46 -0.93
CA PRO A 32 -7.83 -10.83 -1.73
C PRO A 32 -7.60 -11.11 -3.23
N GLU A 33 -8.67 -11.04 -4.03
CA GLU A 33 -8.57 -11.17 -5.50
C GLU A 33 -8.04 -9.87 -6.13
N SER A 34 -8.37 -8.72 -5.54
CA SER A 34 -7.93 -7.40 -5.98
C SER A 34 -7.57 -6.50 -4.81
N ALA A 35 -6.73 -5.51 -5.08
CA ALA A 35 -6.35 -4.46 -4.17
C ALA A 35 -6.22 -3.13 -4.91
N GLU A 36 -6.53 -2.03 -4.24
CA GLU A 36 -6.25 -0.66 -4.70
C GLU A 36 -5.03 -0.16 -3.93
N ALA A 37 -4.05 0.41 -4.64
CA ALA A 37 -2.84 0.97 -4.07
C ALA A 37 -2.70 2.45 -4.44
N VAL A 38 -2.46 3.28 -3.44
CA VAL A 38 -2.19 4.71 -3.59
C VAL A 38 -0.77 4.98 -3.12
N VAL A 39 0.08 5.42 -4.04
CA VAL A 39 1.46 5.79 -3.75
C VAL A 39 1.55 7.30 -3.66
N SER A 40 2.04 7.82 -2.54
CA SER A 40 2.25 9.25 -2.34
C SER A 40 3.65 9.57 -1.82
N VAL A 41 4.18 10.73 -2.22
CA VAL A 41 5.39 11.30 -1.62
C VAL A 41 4.97 12.54 -0.83
N ASP A 42 5.20 12.52 0.48
CA ASP A 42 4.87 13.64 1.36
C ASP A 42 5.91 14.77 1.30
N ALA A 43 5.61 15.90 1.96
CA ALA A 43 6.50 17.05 2.01
C ALA A 43 7.86 16.77 2.70
N ASN A 44 7.95 15.69 3.49
CA ASN A 44 9.18 15.24 4.13
C ASN A 44 9.97 14.25 3.26
N ALA A 45 9.56 14.08 1.99
CA ALA A 45 10.11 13.10 1.05
C ALA A 45 9.93 11.64 1.51
N THR A 46 8.94 11.37 2.35
CA THR A 46 8.54 10.01 2.72
C THR A 46 7.68 9.44 1.60
N LEU A 47 8.07 8.27 1.07
CA LEU A 47 7.25 7.52 0.13
C LEU A 47 6.30 6.62 0.94
N ARG A 48 4.99 6.81 0.75
CA ARG A 48 3.93 6.05 1.39
C ARG A 48 3.12 5.27 0.37
N VAL A 49 2.86 4.01 0.65
CA VAL A 49 1.96 3.14 -0.11
C VAL A 49 0.76 2.81 0.76
N GLU A 50 -0.42 3.26 0.38
CA GLU A 50 -1.69 2.90 1.02
C GLU A 50 -2.35 1.80 0.21
N ILE A 51 -2.77 0.72 0.84
CA ILE A 51 -3.28 -0.48 0.20
C ILE A 51 -4.62 -0.83 0.83
N SER A 52 -5.65 -0.96 0.01
CA SER A 52 -6.98 -1.39 0.44
C SER A 52 -7.48 -2.56 -0.40
N ALA A 53 -8.27 -3.43 0.22
CA ALA A 53 -8.90 -4.56 -0.47
C ALA A 53 -10.28 -4.83 0.12
N PRO A 54 -11.25 -5.33 -0.67
CA PRO A 54 -12.60 -5.64 -0.17
C PRO A 54 -12.58 -6.59 1.02
N ASP A 55 -13.33 -6.26 2.07
CA ASP A 55 -13.46 -7.03 3.32
C ASP A 55 -12.14 -7.32 4.05
N ARG A 56 -11.10 -6.51 3.79
CA ARG A 56 -9.79 -6.57 4.48
C ARG A 56 -9.52 -5.28 5.25
N ALA A 57 -8.58 -5.36 6.19
CA ALA A 57 -8.03 -4.20 6.85
C ALA A 57 -7.28 -3.30 5.85
N ASP A 58 -7.31 -1.99 6.08
CA ASP A 58 -6.54 -1.03 5.30
C ASP A 58 -5.09 -1.01 5.79
N TRP A 59 -4.14 -0.95 4.85
CA TRP A 59 -2.72 -0.98 5.13
C TRP A 59 -2.04 0.30 4.65
N GLN A 60 -1.03 0.74 5.38
CA GLN A 60 -0.13 1.81 4.94
C GLN A 60 1.31 1.38 5.20
N LEU A 61 2.19 1.57 4.22
CA LEU A 61 3.61 1.28 4.32
C LEU A 61 4.39 2.56 4.03
N ASP A 62 5.22 2.97 4.98
CA ASP A 62 6.30 3.92 4.69
C ASP A 62 7.45 3.11 4.11
N VAL A 63 7.89 3.45 2.90
CA VAL A 63 8.93 2.72 2.17
C VAL A 63 10.04 3.64 1.72
N ARG A 64 11.20 3.06 1.38
CA ARG A 64 12.27 3.75 0.64
C ARG A 64 12.69 2.94 -0.58
N ALA A 65 12.93 3.62 -1.69
CA ALA A 65 13.52 3.00 -2.88
C ALA A 65 15.04 2.88 -2.70
N LEU A 66 15.58 1.66 -2.79
CA LEU A 66 17.00 1.38 -2.73
C LEU A 66 17.36 0.35 -3.81
N GLY A 67 18.26 0.73 -4.73
CA GLY A 67 18.83 -0.24 -5.68
C GLY A 67 17.82 -0.95 -6.59
N GLY A 68 16.62 -0.37 -6.80
CA GLY A 68 15.56 -0.98 -7.61
C GLY A 68 14.55 -1.81 -6.82
N SER A 69 14.65 -1.88 -5.50
CA SER A 69 13.65 -2.48 -4.62
C SER A 69 13.10 -1.46 -3.62
N PHE A 70 11.95 -1.77 -3.02
CA PHE A 70 11.43 -1.04 -1.87
C PHE A 70 11.84 -1.72 -0.57
N GLU A 71 12.24 -0.93 0.43
CA GLU A 71 12.40 -1.38 1.80
C GLU A 71 11.30 -0.79 2.65
N ILE A 72 10.58 -1.64 3.39
CA ILE A 72 9.54 -1.23 4.33
C ILE A 72 10.20 -0.67 5.59
N LEU A 73 9.91 0.59 5.90
CA LEU A 73 10.41 1.27 7.09
C LEU A 73 9.43 1.16 8.25
N ARG A 74 8.14 1.29 7.96
CA ARG A 74 7.04 1.20 8.93
C ARG A 74 5.78 0.65 8.26
N GLY A 75 5.08 -0.24 8.98
CA GLY A 75 3.77 -0.71 8.58
C GLY A 75 2.68 -0.20 9.53
N PHE A 76 1.51 0.09 8.96
CA PHE A 76 0.31 0.43 9.70
C PHE A 76 -0.85 -0.43 9.21
N ARG A 77 -1.68 -0.91 10.14
CA ARG A 77 -2.94 -1.61 9.87
C ARG A 77 -4.06 -0.85 10.55
N ASP A 78 -5.03 -0.38 9.77
CA ASP A 78 -6.14 0.47 10.23
C ASP A 78 -5.65 1.67 11.08
N GLY A 79 -4.50 2.23 10.70
CA GLY A 79 -3.85 3.36 11.38
C GLY A 79 -3.00 3.01 12.61
N ALA A 80 -2.98 1.76 13.07
CA ALA A 80 -2.12 1.31 14.16
C ALA A 80 -0.77 0.81 13.62
N VAL A 81 0.33 1.19 14.27
CA VAL A 81 1.68 0.68 13.93
C VAL A 81 1.73 -0.83 14.16
N VAL A 82 2.31 -1.55 13.21
CA VAL A 82 2.58 -2.99 13.32
C VAL A 82 4.05 -3.29 13.08
N HIS A 83 4.51 -4.45 13.59
CA HIS A 83 5.83 -4.95 13.28
C HIS A 83 5.85 -5.58 11.88
N GLU A 84 7.04 -5.65 11.26
CA GLU A 84 7.19 -6.12 9.88
C GLU A 84 6.76 -7.59 9.71
N GLU A 85 6.99 -8.42 10.74
CA GLU A 85 6.54 -9.80 10.79
C GLU A 85 5.01 -9.95 10.78
N ASP A 86 4.28 -8.92 11.23
CA ASP A 86 2.81 -8.92 11.30
C ASP A 86 2.15 -8.38 10.02
N ILE A 87 2.95 -7.84 9.08
CA ILE A 87 2.45 -7.40 7.79
C ILE A 87 2.08 -8.63 6.95
N ALA A 88 0.84 -8.68 6.48
CA ALA A 88 0.34 -9.80 5.69
C ALA A 88 1.12 -9.96 4.38
N ASP A 89 1.40 -11.20 3.97
CA ASP A 89 2.24 -11.48 2.81
C ASP A 89 1.71 -10.85 1.51
N TRP A 90 0.38 -10.83 1.30
CA TRP A 90 -0.20 -10.19 0.13
C TRP A 90 0.06 -8.68 0.07
N VAL A 91 0.15 -8.02 1.23
CA VAL A 91 0.48 -6.58 1.34
C VAL A 91 1.93 -6.35 0.95
N LYS A 92 2.84 -7.21 1.42
CA LYS A 92 4.26 -7.17 1.05
C LYS A 92 4.44 -7.30 -0.46
N ARG A 93 3.66 -8.17 -1.10
CA ARG A 93 3.71 -8.42 -2.56
C ARG A 93 3.12 -7.30 -3.40
N VAL A 94 2.13 -6.57 -2.90
CA VAL A 94 1.64 -5.36 -3.56
C VAL A 94 2.69 -4.24 -3.53
N ALA A 95 3.57 -4.26 -2.52
CA ALA A 95 4.60 -3.24 -2.32
C ALA A 95 5.97 -3.59 -2.92
N ASP A 96 6.14 -4.78 -3.50
CA ASP A 96 7.37 -5.27 -4.16
C ASP A 96 7.39 -4.83 -5.65
#